data_AF-A0A1E9GMA4-F1
#
_entry.id   AF-A0A1E9GMA4-F1
#
_cell.length_a   1.000
_cell.length_b   1.000
_cell.length_c   1.000
_cell.angle_alpha   90.00
_cell.angle_beta   90.00
_cell.angle_gamma   90.00
#
_symmetry.space_group_name_H-M   'P 1'
#
loop_
_entity.id
_entity.type
_entity.pdbx_description
1 polymer ?
#
loop_
_entity_poly.entity_id
_entity_poly.type
_entity_poly.pdbx_seq_one_letter_code
_entity_poly.pdbx_strand_id
1 'polypeptide(L)'
;MKKPINNNWGEKISEVSKQIKEFKITSFYMLSTDLYKINNKKLTQIITKKFKNHPATIMVLIGTKDGQLIAKKNEFWNIPSEIHHLKEAIDEKTNDYLDLYFIKLEKEKQNWLNNAEGNKFIKFIFTPLIEFGKKSEIYLYFVTLTVYQNGAIVIDLFEDLRDSFYNIDFLHPYTKMIAKLFPDFKNKNKAYSLNSSQQLDDILNYIKKELSSINGGIQLSERFFTLHFITNMKDMNKLEFFKKDKLYTWMINAPYTSHALSSMNKSKYYIADYFDLEYINYINKGANYIIWNNNDSNNFEFNFLQQASFFLASATPFFQLVCLEETIMDGLEKFHLSNEKHLINFNEWAHNYKKSYIFMYRLNYRPIFELFNHLKEHSDFTHDEYVEKVKQEEYDLIKEKYQFNELRNTKLMEAILFIIASVSVLQVINIFTNNIEILLISLASLIVISIFIIISRNLK
;
A
#
# COMPACT_ATOMS: atom_id res chain seq x y z
N MET A 1 34.87 -29.22 -37.24
CA MET A 1 34.54 -27.97 -36.51
C MET A 1 33.05 -27.73 -36.60
N LYS A 2 32.32 -27.74 -35.47
CA LYS A 2 30.92 -27.30 -35.44
C LYS A 2 30.91 -25.79 -35.75
N LYS A 3 30.12 -25.36 -36.74
CA LYS A 3 29.91 -23.93 -37.04
C LYS A 3 29.50 -23.22 -35.74
N PRO A 4 30.06 -22.04 -35.42
CA PRO A 4 29.52 -21.23 -34.34
C PRO A 4 28.06 -20.93 -34.70
N ILE A 5 27.15 -21.35 -33.83
CA ILE A 5 25.74 -20.98 -33.95
C ILE A 5 25.70 -19.48 -33.66
N ASN A 6 25.70 -18.68 -34.72
CA ASN A 6 25.45 -17.25 -34.62
C ASN A 6 23.94 -17.10 -34.34
N ASN A 7 23.53 -17.42 -33.11
CA ASN A 7 22.15 -17.23 -32.69
C ASN A 7 21.93 -15.72 -32.63
N ASN A 8 21.10 -15.21 -33.53
CA ASN A 8 20.67 -13.82 -33.55
C ASN A 8 19.70 -13.56 -32.39
N TRP A 9 20.21 -13.64 -31.17
CA TRP A 9 19.43 -13.54 -29.93
C TRP A 9 18.74 -12.19 -29.82
N GLY A 10 19.39 -11.11 -30.27
CA GLY A 10 18.80 -9.77 -30.31
C GLY A 10 17.55 -9.71 -31.19
N GLU A 11 17.58 -10.32 -32.37
CA GLU A 11 16.40 -10.40 -33.25
C GLU A 11 15.28 -11.26 -32.62
N LYS A 12 15.62 -12.43 -32.07
CA LYS A 12 14.64 -13.31 -31.40
C LYS A 12 13.99 -12.66 -30.19
N ILE A 13 14.75 -12.00 -29.31
CA ILE A 13 14.21 -11.30 -28.14
C ILE A 13 13.31 -10.15 -28.58
N SER A 14 13.71 -9.39 -29.60
CA SER A 14 12.91 -8.31 -30.17
C SER A 14 11.59 -8.81 -30.78
N GLU A 15 11.59 -9.98 -31.42
CA GLU A 15 10.39 -10.61 -31.97
C GLU A 15 9.45 -11.13 -30.88
N VAL A 16 10.01 -11.77 -29.86
CA VAL A 16 9.26 -12.33 -28.73
C VAL A 16 8.67 -11.23 -27.85
N SER A 17 9.43 -10.16 -27.57
CA SER A 17 9.02 -9.06 -26.68
C SER A 17 7.71 -8.43 -27.11
N LYS A 18 7.51 -8.22 -28.41
CA LYS A 18 6.28 -7.64 -28.99
C LYS A 18 5.03 -8.50 -28.82
N GLN A 19 5.20 -9.76 -28.46
CA GLN A 19 4.08 -10.66 -28.21
C GLN A 19 3.70 -10.69 -26.73
N ILE A 20 4.51 -10.13 -25.83
CA ILE A 20 4.22 -10.13 -24.39
C ILE A 20 3.09 -9.13 -24.11
N LYS A 21 1.98 -9.62 -23.54
CA LYS A 21 0.90 -8.75 -23.04
C LYS A 21 1.08 -8.58 -21.54
N GLU A 22 1.78 -7.50 -21.17
CA GLU A 22 2.16 -7.21 -19.80
C GLU A 22 1.70 -5.85 -19.32
N PHE A 23 1.32 -5.81 -18.05
CA PHE A 23 1.16 -4.60 -17.27
C PHE A 23 2.03 -4.67 -16.02
N LYS A 24 2.73 -3.59 -15.71
CA LYS A 24 3.63 -3.53 -14.56
C LYS A 24 3.15 -2.47 -13.57
N ILE A 25 3.12 -2.86 -12.30
CA ILE A 25 2.89 -1.95 -11.18
C ILE A 25 4.12 -1.97 -10.29
N THR A 26 4.75 -0.82 -10.09
CA THR A 26 5.74 -0.63 -9.04
C THR A 26 5.14 0.21 -7.93
N SER A 27 4.92 -0.40 -6.77
CA SER A 27 4.31 0.23 -5.60
C SER A 27 5.37 0.58 -4.57
N PHE A 28 5.47 1.86 -4.23
CA PHE A 28 6.31 2.39 -3.15
C PHE A 28 5.45 2.61 -1.91
N TYR A 29 5.57 1.71 -0.95
CA TYR A 29 4.95 1.82 0.36
C TYR A 29 5.84 2.72 1.22
N MET A 30 5.23 3.78 1.74
CA MET A 30 5.92 4.79 2.51
C MET A 30 5.36 4.83 3.93
N LEU A 31 6.26 4.71 4.89
CA LEU A 31 5.96 4.87 6.31
C LEU A 31 7.02 5.75 6.96
N SER A 32 6.77 6.19 8.18
CA SER A 32 7.76 6.93 8.96
C SER A 32 7.52 6.69 10.42
N THR A 33 8.62 6.61 11.17
CA THR A 33 8.61 6.59 12.63
C THR A 33 8.03 7.88 13.22
N ASP A 34 7.79 8.93 12.45
CA ASP A 34 7.15 10.16 12.92
C ASP A 34 5.64 10.20 12.66
N LEU A 35 5.07 9.25 11.91
CA LEU A 35 3.63 9.25 11.60
C LEU A 35 2.76 9.02 12.85
N TYR A 36 3.25 8.35 13.90
CA TYR A 36 2.48 8.17 15.14
C TYR A 36 2.13 9.50 15.83
N LYS A 37 2.88 10.58 15.53
CA LYS A 37 2.64 11.93 16.07
C LYS A 37 1.47 12.63 15.39
N ILE A 38 0.98 12.10 14.26
CA ILE A 38 -0.05 12.72 13.43
C ILE A 38 -1.28 11.81 13.43
N ASN A 39 -2.42 12.34 13.84
CA ASN A 39 -3.68 11.62 13.71
C ASN A 39 -3.97 11.33 12.22
N ASN A 40 -4.30 10.08 11.88
CA ASN A 40 -4.54 9.65 10.49
C ASN A 40 -5.59 10.50 9.75
N LYS A 41 -6.68 10.92 10.41
CA LYS A 41 -7.69 11.79 9.81
C LYS A 41 -7.09 13.15 9.43
N LYS A 42 -6.22 13.69 10.29
CA LYS A 42 -5.50 14.94 10.03
C LYS A 42 -4.47 14.76 8.90
N LEU A 43 -3.75 13.64 8.88
CA LEU A 43 -2.81 13.29 7.81
C LEU A 43 -3.52 13.25 6.45
N THR A 44 -4.61 12.49 6.33
CA THR A 44 -5.42 12.41 5.10
C THR A 44 -5.92 13.79 4.68
N GLN A 45 -6.36 14.64 5.61
CA GLN A 45 -6.78 16.01 5.30
C GLN A 45 -5.65 16.89 4.75
N ILE A 46 -4.44 16.81 5.34
CA ILE A 46 -3.27 17.58 4.88
C ILE A 46 -2.89 17.15 3.46
N ILE A 47 -2.76 15.84 3.21
CA ILE A 47 -2.41 15.31 1.88
C ILE A 47 -3.50 15.67 0.87
N THR A 48 -4.77 15.51 1.24
CA THR A 48 -5.89 15.87 0.36
C THR A 48 -5.89 17.35 -0.02
N LYS A 49 -5.66 18.25 0.94
CA LYS A 49 -5.58 19.69 0.64
C LYS A 49 -4.45 20.02 -0.34
N LYS A 50 -3.34 19.30 -0.26
CA LYS A 50 -2.17 19.50 -1.11
C LYS A 50 -2.37 18.97 -2.53
N PHE A 51 -2.89 17.75 -2.68
CA PHE A 51 -2.92 17.07 -3.97
C PHE A 51 -4.27 17.12 -4.70
N LYS A 52 -5.42 17.20 -4.00
CA LYS A 52 -6.74 17.13 -4.65
C LYS A 52 -6.95 18.16 -5.77
N ASN A 53 -6.43 19.38 -5.57
CA ASN A 53 -6.55 20.49 -6.52
C ASN A 53 -5.20 20.80 -7.19
N HIS A 54 -4.22 19.92 -7.08
CA HIS A 54 -2.95 20.11 -7.75
C HIS A 54 -3.17 20.09 -9.28
N PRO A 55 -2.56 20.98 -10.07
CA PRO A 55 -2.77 21.03 -11.52
C PRO A 55 -2.55 19.68 -12.20
N ALA A 56 -1.57 18.91 -11.74
CA ALA A 56 -1.25 17.58 -12.27
C ALA A 56 -2.28 16.50 -11.93
N THR A 57 -3.22 16.72 -11.02
CA THR A 57 -4.20 15.69 -10.63
C THR A 57 -5.36 15.67 -11.62
N ILE A 58 -5.42 14.61 -12.43
CA ILE A 58 -6.43 14.42 -13.48
C ILE A 58 -7.60 13.54 -13.03
N MET A 59 -7.44 12.78 -11.94
CA MET A 59 -8.55 12.07 -11.30
C MET A 59 -8.32 11.93 -9.80
N VAL A 60 -9.41 11.97 -9.04
CA VAL A 60 -9.45 11.58 -7.63
C VAL A 60 -10.44 10.42 -7.47
N LEU A 61 -9.98 9.34 -6.87
CA LEU A 61 -10.79 8.19 -6.48
C LEU A 61 -10.92 8.12 -4.96
N ILE A 62 -12.13 7.90 -4.48
CA ILE A 62 -12.43 7.77 -3.05
C ILE A 62 -13.16 6.44 -2.85
N GLY A 63 -12.51 5.51 -2.16
CA GLY A 63 -13.15 4.30 -1.67
C GLY A 63 -13.79 4.57 -0.31
N THR A 64 -15.07 4.22 -0.15
CA THR A 64 -15.80 4.38 1.11
C THR A 64 -15.73 3.11 1.97
N LYS A 65 -16.27 3.17 3.19
CA LYS A 65 -16.28 2.01 4.11
C LYS A 65 -17.24 0.91 3.66
N ASP A 66 -18.28 1.29 2.93
CA ASP A 66 -19.33 0.45 2.37
C ASP A 66 -18.97 -0.06 0.97
N GLY A 67 -17.69 -0.01 0.58
CA GLY A 67 -17.21 -0.55 -0.70
C GLY A 67 -17.59 0.30 -1.92
N GLN A 68 -18.24 1.45 -1.74
CA GLN A 68 -18.55 2.36 -2.85
C GLN A 68 -17.30 3.08 -3.34
N LEU A 69 -17.24 3.30 -4.65
CA LEU A 69 -16.15 4.01 -5.31
C LEU A 69 -16.68 5.30 -5.94
N ILE A 70 -16.18 6.44 -5.49
CA ILE A 70 -16.50 7.75 -6.05
C ILE A 70 -15.32 8.21 -6.91
N ALA A 71 -15.57 8.40 -8.21
CA ALA A 71 -14.59 8.91 -9.16
C ALA A 71 -14.91 10.34 -9.57
N LYS A 72 -13.90 11.21 -9.51
CA LYS A 72 -13.97 12.57 -10.06
C LYS A 72 -12.81 12.78 -11.04
N LYS A 73 -13.13 12.89 -12.33
CA LYS A 73 -12.19 13.28 -13.37
C LYS A 73 -12.06 14.81 -13.43
N ASN A 74 -10.85 15.29 -13.71
CA ASN A 74 -10.54 16.68 -14.01
C ASN A 74 -10.09 16.78 -15.47
N GLU A 75 -9.98 18.01 -15.98
CA GLU A 75 -9.49 18.27 -17.33
C GLU A 75 -8.04 17.83 -17.52
N PHE A 76 -7.75 17.29 -18.71
CA PHE A 76 -6.40 16.95 -19.14
C PHE A 76 -5.56 18.19 -19.44
N TRP A 77 -4.25 17.98 -19.48
CA TRP A 77 -3.28 19.03 -19.75
C TRP A 77 -3.24 19.39 -21.22
N ASN A 78 -2.89 20.65 -21.50
CA ASN A 78 -2.63 21.11 -22.85
C ASN A 78 -1.35 20.45 -23.38
N ILE A 79 -1.40 19.99 -24.63
CA ILE A 79 -0.23 19.47 -25.33
C ILE A 79 0.40 20.55 -26.22
N PRO A 80 1.73 20.50 -26.45
CA PRO A 80 2.43 21.41 -27.35
C PRO A 80 1.84 21.40 -28.76
N SER A 81 1.86 22.56 -29.41
CA SER A 81 1.31 22.77 -30.75
C SER A 81 1.88 21.82 -31.81
N GLU A 82 3.15 21.45 -31.65
CA GLU A 82 3.95 20.60 -32.54
C GLU A 82 3.36 19.20 -32.70
N ILE A 83 2.65 18.73 -31.69
CA ILE A 83 2.05 17.39 -31.64
C ILE A 83 0.54 17.44 -31.41
N HIS A 84 -0.09 18.59 -31.66
CA HIS A 84 -1.52 18.79 -31.41
C HIS A 84 -2.40 17.79 -32.20
N HIS A 85 -1.90 17.30 -33.34
CA HIS A 85 -2.54 16.26 -34.15
C HIS A 85 -2.69 14.91 -33.42
N LEU A 86 -1.94 14.66 -32.35
CA LEU A 86 -2.03 13.45 -31.51
C LEU A 86 -2.95 13.62 -30.31
N LYS A 87 -3.54 14.82 -30.09
CA LYS A 87 -4.32 15.13 -28.88
C LYS A 87 -5.44 14.14 -28.63
N GLU A 88 -6.26 13.91 -29.65
CA GLU A 88 -7.43 13.03 -29.54
C GLU A 88 -7.02 11.61 -29.15
N ALA A 89 -5.99 11.05 -29.80
CA ALA A 89 -5.47 9.72 -29.50
C ALA A 89 -4.87 9.63 -28.08
N ILE A 90 -4.21 10.69 -27.61
CA ILE A 90 -3.68 10.77 -26.24
C ILE A 90 -4.83 10.81 -25.23
N ASP A 91 -5.83 11.66 -25.46
CA ASP A 91 -6.96 11.85 -24.55
C ASP A 91 -7.85 10.60 -24.48
N GLU A 92 -8.08 9.94 -25.61
CA GLU A 92 -8.80 8.65 -25.69
C GLU A 92 -8.05 7.57 -24.92
N LYS A 93 -6.76 7.34 -25.24
CA LYS A 93 -5.95 6.32 -24.56
C LYS A 93 -5.80 6.59 -23.06
N THR A 94 -5.65 7.87 -22.68
CA THR A 94 -5.61 8.27 -21.27
C THR A 94 -6.94 7.93 -20.58
N ASN A 95 -8.09 8.22 -21.20
CA ASN A 95 -9.39 7.88 -20.64
C ASN A 95 -9.61 6.37 -20.48
N ASP A 96 -9.20 5.58 -21.47
CA ASP A 96 -9.30 4.12 -21.40
C ASP A 96 -8.50 3.55 -20.23
N TYR A 97 -7.31 4.09 -19.99
CA TYR A 97 -6.44 3.67 -18.88
C TYR A 97 -7.00 4.14 -17.54
N LEU A 98 -7.52 5.37 -17.51
CA LEU A 98 -8.24 5.92 -16.36
C LEU A 98 -9.40 5.01 -15.92
N ASP A 99 -10.17 4.52 -16.89
CA ASP A 99 -11.29 3.63 -16.64
C ASP A 99 -10.83 2.21 -16.27
N LEU A 100 -9.91 1.61 -17.04
CA LEU A 100 -9.46 0.23 -16.82
C LEU A 100 -8.64 0.07 -15.54
N TYR A 101 -7.55 0.83 -15.41
CA TYR A 101 -6.54 0.61 -14.37
C TYR A 101 -6.87 1.23 -13.03
N PHE A 102 -7.81 2.18 -12.98
CA PHE A 102 -8.13 2.85 -11.73
C PHE A 102 -9.60 2.71 -11.33
N ILE A 103 -10.56 2.84 -12.25
CA ILE A 103 -11.98 2.70 -11.89
C ILE A 103 -12.37 1.22 -11.82
N LYS A 104 -12.24 0.48 -12.92
CA LYS A 104 -12.65 -0.93 -13.01
C LYS A 104 -11.81 -1.80 -12.09
N LEU A 105 -10.48 -1.66 -12.11
CA LEU A 105 -9.59 -2.43 -11.24
C LEU A 105 -9.89 -2.21 -9.75
N GLU A 106 -10.04 -0.97 -9.29
CA GLU A 106 -10.37 -0.72 -7.88
C GLU A 106 -11.75 -1.23 -7.52
N LYS A 107 -12.73 -1.12 -8.42
CA LYS A 107 -14.08 -1.68 -8.22
C LYS A 107 -14.04 -3.20 -8.07
N GLU A 108 -13.34 -3.91 -8.96
CA GLU A 108 -13.18 -5.37 -8.86
C GLU A 108 -12.42 -5.76 -7.59
N LYS A 109 -11.39 -5.00 -7.20
CA LYS A 109 -10.72 -5.20 -5.91
C LYS A 109 -11.70 -5.05 -4.74
N GLN A 110 -12.58 -4.04 -4.75
CA GLN A 110 -13.62 -3.90 -3.72
C GLN A 110 -14.64 -5.04 -3.75
N ASN A 111 -14.96 -5.62 -4.92
CA ASN A 111 -15.85 -6.78 -5.00
C ASN A 111 -15.30 -7.99 -4.23
N TRP A 112 -13.98 -8.24 -4.28
CA TRP A 112 -13.35 -9.28 -3.47
C TRP A 112 -13.40 -8.98 -1.96
N LEU A 113 -13.45 -7.70 -1.61
CA LEU A 113 -13.45 -7.20 -0.23
C LEU A 113 -14.86 -6.91 0.32
N ASN A 114 -15.92 -7.08 -0.47
CA ASN A 114 -17.26 -6.48 -0.29
C ASN A 114 -18.01 -6.89 1.00
N ASN A 115 -17.50 -7.89 1.73
CA ASN A 115 -18.06 -8.36 3.01
C ASN A 115 -17.21 -7.95 4.23
N ALA A 116 -16.08 -7.28 4.02
CA ALA A 116 -15.31 -6.60 5.04
C ALA A 116 -15.74 -5.12 5.09
N GLU A 117 -15.68 -4.48 6.26
CA GLU A 117 -15.66 -3.01 6.29
C GLU A 117 -14.48 -2.56 5.40
N GLY A 118 -14.80 -2.02 4.23
CA GLY A 118 -13.83 -1.70 3.21
C GLY A 118 -12.79 -0.72 3.74
N ASN A 119 -11.53 -0.90 3.35
CA ASN A 119 -10.47 0.01 3.76
C ASN A 119 -10.65 1.32 3.00
N LYS A 120 -11.21 2.34 3.66
CA LYS A 120 -11.39 3.67 3.09
C LYS A 120 -10.05 4.23 2.62
N PHE A 121 -10.01 4.77 1.41
CA PHE A 121 -8.83 5.40 0.84
C PHE A 121 -9.17 6.61 -0.02
N ILE A 122 -8.17 7.45 -0.28
CA ILE A 122 -8.21 8.48 -1.31
C ILE A 122 -7.00 8.27 -2.21
N LYS A 123 -7.22 8.06 -3.51
CA LYS A 123 -6.18 7.92 -4.54
C LYS A 123 -6.21 9.13 -5.46
N PHE A 124 -5.07 9.78 -5.61
CA PHE A 124 -4.82 10.87 -6.55
C PHE A 124 -4.10 10.30 -7.76
N ILE A 125 -4.69 10.42 -8.94
CA ILE A 125 -4.10 9.99 -10.20
C ILE A 125 -3.57 11.24 -10.89
N PHE A 126 -2.26 11.25 -11.14
CA PHE A 126 -1.61 12.36 -11.80
C PHE A 126 -1.57 12.16 -13.31
N THR A 127 -1.40 13.27 -14.02
CA THR A 127 -1.23 13.29 -15.46
C THR A 127 0.00 12.45 -15.84
N PRO A 128 -0.09 11.58 -16.86
CA PRO A 128 0.96 10.61 -17.15
C PRO A 128 2.17 11.26 -17.82
N LEU A 129 3.35 10.67 -17.65
CA LEU A 129 4.43 10.81 -18.64
C LEU A 129 4.01 10.06 -19.90
N ILE A 130 4.23 10.68 -21.05
CA ILE A 130 3.87 10.10 -22.35
C ILE A 130 5.12 9.93 -23.17
N GLU A 131 5.34 8.73 -23.71
CA GLU A 131 6.40 8.48 -24.68
C GLU A 131 5.79 8.06 -26.01
N PHE A 132 6.40 8.50 -27.11
CA PHE A 132 5.98 8.15 -28.46
C PHE A 132 7.00 7.22 -29.10
N GLY A 133 6.57 6.06 -29.55
CA GLY A 133 7.38 5.11 -30.31
C GLY A 133 7.50 5.45 -31.80
N LYS A 134 8.36 4.71 -32.51
CA LYS A 134 8.62 4.90 -33.95
C LYS A 134 7.40 4.72 -34.87
N LYS A 135 6.34 4.05 -34.41
CA LYS A 135 5.10 3.77 -35.16
C LYS A 135 3.89 4.53 -34.61
N SER A 136 4.11 5.68 -33.98
CA SER A 136 3.05 6.43 -33.28
C SER A 136 2.40 5.66 -32.12
N GLU A 137 3.10 4.66 -31.59
CA GLU A 137 2.72 3.96 -30.36
C GLU A 137 2.81 4.96 -29.20
N ILE A 138 1.73 5.09 -28.42
CA ILE A 138 1.67 6.00 -27.28
C ILE A 138 1.85 5.17 -26.01
N TYR A 139 2.92 5.38 -25.26
CA TYR A 139 3.16 4.72 -23.98
C TYR A 139 2.79 5.70 -22.86
N LEU A 140 1.95 5.26 -21.92
CA LEU A 140 1.50 6.06 -20.78
C LEU A 140 2.04 5.48 -19.49
N TYR A 141 2.69 6.36 -18.71
CA TYR A 141 3.23 6.01 -17.40
C TYR A 141 2.55 6.88 -16.35
N PHE A 142 1.67 6.26 -15.57
CA PHE A 142 0.92 6.97 -14.54
C PHE A 142 1.61 6.85 -13.19
N VAL A 143 1.74 7.97 -12.49
CA VAL A 143 2.07 7.98 -11.07
C VAL A 143 0.79 8.28 -10.30
N THR A 144 0.55 7.53 -9.22
CA THR A 144 -0.56 7.79 -8.32
C THR A 144 -0.09 7.90 -6.88
N LEU A 145 -0.88 8.59 -6.04
CA LEU A 145 -0.68 8.66 -4.61
C LEU A 145 -1.94 8.20 -3.90
N THR A 146 -1.85 7.14 -3.11
CA THR A 146 -2.95 6.59 -2.32
C THR A 146 -2.68 6.82 -0.84
N VAL A 147 -3.68 7.35 -0.14
CA VAL A 147 -3.67 7.45 1.33
C VAL A 147 -4.82 6.62 1.88
N TYR A 148 -4.48 5.60 2.65
CA TYR A 148 -5.44 4.74 3.34
C TYR A 148 -5.83 5.35 4.69
N GLN A 149 -7.02 5.02 5.20
CA GLN A 149 -7.53 5.55 6.46
C GLN A 149 -6.64 5.19 7.67
N ASN A 150 -5.93 4.07 7.59
CA ASN A 150 -4.95 3.65 8.59
C ASN A 150 -3.64 4.45 8.57
N GLY A 151 -3.50 5.41 7.64
CA GLY A 151 -2.32 6.27 7.50
C GLY A 151 -1.27 5.73 6.54
N ALA A 152 -1.47 4.55 5.94
CA ALA A 152 -0.57 4.02 4.93
C ALA A 152 -0.55 4.94 3.70
N ILE A 153 0.65 5.24 3.20
CA ILE A 153 0.85 6.04 2.00
C ILE A 153 1.51 5.14 0.96
N VAL A 154 0.92 5.07 -0.23
CA VAL A 154 1.43 4.26 -1.33
C VAL A 154 1.52 5.13 -2.57
N ILE A 155 2.68 5.14 -3.21
CA ILE A 155 2.85 5.71 -4.55
C ILE A 155 2.93 4.56 -5.52
N ASP A 156 2.03 4.50 -6.50
CA ASP A 156 2.07 3.46 -7.53
C ASP A 156 2.52 4.06 -8.86
N LEU A 157 3.49 3.42 -9.51
CA LEU A 157 3.83 3.61 -10.91
C LEU A 157 3.14 2.51 -11.72
N PHE A 158 2.25 2.92 -12.63
CA PHE A 158 1.52 2.03 -13.53
C PHE A 158 2.07 2.18 -14.94
N GLU A 159 2.54 1.07 -15.51
CA GLU A 159 3.19 1.01 -16.82
C GLU A 159 2.48 -0.04 -17.69
N ASP A 160 1.96 0.37 -18.83
CA ASP A 160 1.49 -0.57 -19.85
C ASP A 160 2.63 -0.90 -20.82
N LEU A 161 2.97 -2.18 -20.88
CA LEU A 161 4.16 -2.68 -21.55
C LEU A 161 3.83 -3.57 -22.75
N ARG A 162 2.57 -3.60 -23.21
CA ARG A 162 2.11 -4.41 -24.36
C ARG A 162 2.91 -4.20 -25.66
N ASP A 163 3.54 -3.04 -25.83
CA ASP A 163 4.35 -2.71 -27.00
C ASP A 163 5.86 -2.52 -26.66
N SER A 164 6.26 -2.81 -25.41
CA SER A 164 7.64 -2.61 -24.95
C SER A 164 8.61 -3.68 -25.45
N PHE A 165 9.89 -3.34 -25.47
CA PHE A 165 10.98 -4.27 -25.77
C PHE A 165 11.64 -4.73 -24.48
N TYR A 166 12.12 -5.97 -24.43
CA TYR A 166 12.89 -6.47 -23.30
C TYR A 166 14.36 -6.62 -23.64
N ASN A 167 15.20 -6.48 -22.62
CA ASN A 167 16.59 -6.92 -22.66
C ASN A 167 16.70 -8.45 -22.49
N ILE A 168 17.93 -8.97 -22.54
CA ILE A 168 18.23 -10.41 -22.43
C ILE A 168 17.70 -11.00 -21.11
N ASP A 169 17.58 -10.17 -20.07
CA ASP A 169 17.11 -10.56 -18.75
C ASP A 169 15.58 -10.52 -18.57
N PHE A 170 14.80 -10.00 -19.52
CA PHE A 170 13.34 -9.84 -19.38
C PHE A 170 12.88 -9.10 -18.11
N LEU A 171 13.78 -8.40 -17.40
CA LEU A 171 13.48 -7.61 -16.19
C LEU A 171 13.41 -6.12 -16.49
N HIS A 172 14.10 -5.69 -17.53
CA HIS A 172 14.21 -4.29 -17.91
C HIS A 172 13.50 -4.05 -19.25
N PRO A 173 12.17 -3.85 -19.23
CA PRO A 173 11.46 -3.36 -20.41
C PRO A 173 11.94 -1.95 -20.74
N TYR A 174 11.98 -1.63 -22.02
CA TYR A 174 12.28 -0.30 -22.52
C TYR A 174 11.49 -0.02 -23.79
N THR A 175 11.20 1.25 -24.01
CA THR A 175 10.57 1.75 -25.23
C THR A 175 11.63 2.34 -26.14
N LYS A 176 11.42 2.24 -27.46
CA LYS A 176 12.26 2.94 -28.45
C LYS A 176 11.60 4.28 -28.79
N MET A 177 11.66 5.22 -27.85
CA MET A 177 11.00 6.52 -27.97
C MET A 177 11.65 7.41 -29.06
N ILE A 178 10.83 8.18 -29.77
CA ILE A 178 11.23 9.26 -30.68
C ILE A 178 10.97 10.65 -30.09
N ALA A 179 10.00 10.73 -29.17
CA ALA A 179 9.65 11.94 -28.44
C ALA A 179 9.00 11.57 -27.11
N LYS A 180 8.98 12.51 -26.17
CA LYS A 180 8.25 12.37 -24.90
C LYS A 180 7.61 13.67 -24.46
N LEU A 181 6.49 13.56 -23.75
CA LEU A 181 5.84 14.67 -23.06
C LEU A 181 5.97 14.49 -21.57
N PHE A 182 6.73 15.39 -20.97
CA PHE A 182 6.89 15.43 -19.54
C PHE A 182 5.86 16.37 -18.90
N PRO A 183 5.06 15.90 -17.94
CA PRO A 183 4.20 16.78 -17.16
C PRO A 183 5.04 17.50 -16.10
N ASP A 184 5.27 18.80 -16.25
CA ASP A 184 6.03 19.55 -15.25
C ASP A 184 5.17 19.87 -14.02
N PHE A 185 5.28 19.04 -12.97
CA PHE A 185 4.51 19.20 -11.72
C PHE A 185 4.77 20.53 -11.01
N LYS A 186 5.91 21.20 -11.28
CA LYS A 186 6.20 22.51 -10.71
C LYS A 186 5.47 23.62 -11.47
N ASN A 187 5.22 23.41 -12.76
CA ASN A 187 4.52 24.37 -13.59
C ASN A 187 3.01 24.25 -13.41
N LYS A 188 2.37 25.36 -13.03
CA LYS A 188 0.92 25.39 -12.73
C LYS A 188 0.05 25.64 -13.95
N ASN A 189 0.65 25.81 -15.13
CA ASN A 189 -0.04 26.14 -16.38
C ASN A 189 -0.75 24.95 -17.06
N LYS A 190 -0.75 23.76 -16.44
CA LYS A 190 -1.35 22.53 -16.99
C LYS A 190 -0.92 22.24 -18.43
N ALA A 191 0.38 22.38 -18.72
CA ALA A 191 0.91 22.15 -20.06
C ALA A 191 2.08 21.17 -20.03
N TYR A 192 2.13 20.29 -21.02
CA TYR A 192 3.23 19.36 -21.21
C TYR A 192 4.48 20.03 -21.80
N SER A 193 5.65 19.55 -21.40
CA SER A 193 6.94 19.92 -21.99
C SER A 193 7.39 18.83 -22.96
N LEU A 194 7.61 19.20 -24.23
CA LEU A 194 8.14 18.29 -25.26
C LEU A 194 9.64 18.04 -25.04
N ASN A 195 10.05 16.77 -25.00
CA ASN A 195 11.43 16.32 -24.92
C ASN A 195 12.23 16.93 -23.75
N SER A 196 11.59 17.13 -22.59
CA SER A 196 12.26 17.53 -21.34
C SER A 196 13.39 16.57 -20.97
N SER A 197 14.44 17.02 -20.28
CA SER A 197 15.45 16.08 -19.73
C SER A 197 14.91 15.26 -18.55
N GLN A 198 13.78 15.66 -17.97
CA GLN A 198 13.18 15.05 -16.78
C GLN A 198 12.59 13.66 -17.06
N GLN A 199 12.52 12.84 -16.01
CA GLN A 199 12.16 11.42 -16.02
C GLN A 199 11.09 11.11 -14.97
N LEU A 200 10.54 9.89 -14.97
CA LEU A 200 9.57 9.44 -13.96
C LEU A 200 10.05 9.64 -12.52
N ASP A 201 11.34 9.43 -12.27
CA ASP A 201 11.95 9.62 -10.96
C ASP A 201 11.83 11.08 -10.47
N ASP A 202 11.81 12.08 -11.38
CA ASP A 202 11.60 13.47 -11.00
C ASP A 202 10.18 13.71 -10.46
N ILE A 203 9.18 13.03 -11.02
CA ILE A 203 7.79 13.06 -10.56
C ILE A 203 7.70 12.40 -9.18
N LEU A 204 8.31 11.22 -9.04
CA LEU A 204 8.37 10.48 -7.77
C LEU A 204 9.03 11.33 -6.68
N ASN A 205 10.20 11.89 -6.96
CA ASN A 205 10.95 12.74 -6.03
C ASN A 205 10.17 14.01 -5.65
N TYR A 206 9.42 14.59 -6.58
CA TYR A 206 8.53 15.72 -6.27
C TYR A 206 7.46 15.31 -5.25
N ILE A 207 6.73 14.22 -5.48
CA ILE A 207 5.69 13.73 -4.56
C ILE A 207 6.29 13.39 -3.20
N LYS A 208 7.42 12.67 -3.17
CA LYS A 208 8.14 12.33 -1.93
C LYS A 208 8.53 13.58 -1.14
N LYS A 209 9.09 14.60 -1.80
CA LYS A 209 9.43 15.88 -1.16
C LYS A 209 8.20 16.58 -0.59
N GLU A 210 7.11 16.61 -1.34
CA GLU A 210 5.85 17.20 -0.91
C GLU A 210 5.26 16.47 0.30
N LEU A 211 5.39 15.14 0.38
CA LEU A 211 5.02 14.34 1.55
C LEU A 211 5.96 14.57 2.74
N SER A 212 7.27 14.57 2.52
CA SER A 212 8.26 14.82 3.57
C SER A 212 8.13 16.22 4.19
N SER A 213 7.59 17.21 3.47
CA SER A 213 7.33 18.54 4.04
C SER A 213 6.15 18.59 5.03
N ILE A 214 5.39 17.51 5.19
CA ILE A 214 4.24 17.46 6.09
C ILE A 214 4.70 17.65 7.54
N ASN A 215 3.93 18.45 8.29
CA ASN A 215 4.11 18.63 9.73
C ASN A 215 5.53 19.09 10.16
N GLY A 216 6.20 19.90 9.33
CA GLY A 216 7.51 20.47 9.63
C GLY A 216 8.70 19.59 9.22
N GLY A 217 8.46 18.46 8.56
CA GLY A 217 9.49 17.52 8.13
C GLY A 217 9.25 16.12 8.68
N ILE A 218 8.93 15.15 7.82
CA ILE A 218 8.91 13.73 8.14
C ILE A 218 9.92 12.99 7.25
N GLN A 219 10.72 12.14 7.87
CA GLN A 219 11.62 11.25 7.15
C GLN A 219 10.86 9.97 6.83
N LEU A 220 10.54 9.77 5.55
CA LEU A 220 9.81 8.59 5.08
C LEU A 220 10.82 7.46 4.79
N SER A 221 10.62 6.31 5.38
CA SER A 221 11.16 5.04 4.89
C SER A 221 10.32 4.60 3.69
N GLU A 222 10.96 3.93 2.74
CA GLU A 222 10.29 3.43 1.55
C GLU A 222 10.63 1.98 1.30
N ARG A 223 9.62 1.24 0.86
CA ARG A 223 9.77 -0.12 0.34
C ARG A 223 9.04 -0.21 -0.98
N PHE A 224 9.70 -0.80 -1.96
CA PHE A 224 9.12 -0.96 -3.28
C PHE A 224 8.85 -2.42 -3.55
N PHE A 225 7.72 -2.69 -4.20
CA PHE A 225 7.37 -4.01 -4.74
C PHE A 225 7.00 -3.85 -6.20
N THR A 226 7.46 -4.76 -7.03
CA THR A 226 7.17 -4.77 -8.47
C THR A 226 6.31 -5.98 -8.80
N LEU A 227 5.23 -5.73 -9.54
CA LEU A 227 4.23 -6.70 -9.93
C LEU A 227 4.12 -6.68 -11.45
N HIS A 228 4.43 -7.80 -12.10
CA HIS A 228 4.25 -8.00 -13.53
C HIS A 228 3.02 -8.87 -13.76
N PHE A 229 2.00 -8.30 -14.38
CA PHE A 229 0.77 -8.98 -14.75
C PHE A 229 0.81 -9.37 -16.22
N ILE A 230 0.91 -10.67 -16.50
CA ILE A 230 1.04 -11.18 -17.88
C ILE A 230 -0.21 -11.96 -18.25
N THR A 231 -0.95 -11.50 -19.25
CA THR A 231 -2.27 -12.07 -19.58
C THR A 231 -2.23 -13.15 -20.66
N ASN A 232 -1.08 -13.39 -21.31
CA ASN A 232 -0.94 -14.36 -22.39
C ASN A 232 0.22 -15.36 -22.16
N MET A 233 0.56 -15.60 -20.88
CA MET A 233 1.67 -16.46 -20.46
C MET A 233 1.61 -17.86 -21.12
N LYS A 234 0.42 -18.45 -21.25
CA LYS A 234 0.23 -19.78 -21.85
C LYS A 234 0.71 -19.85 -23.30
N ASP A 235 0.42 -18.83 -24.11
CA ASP A 235 0.83 -18.78 -25.51
C ASP A 235 2.32 -18.48 -25.65
N MET A 236 2.85 -17.56 -24.83
CA MET A 236 4.29 -17.30 -24.77
C MET A 236 5.07 -18.59 -24.47
N ASN A 237 4.59 -19.37 -23.51
CA ASN A 237 5.19 -20.65 -23.11
C ASN A 237 5.14 -21.77 -24.18
N LYS A 238 4.42 -21.57 -25.30
CA LYS A 238 4.42 -22.48 -26.46
C LYS A 238 5.48 -22.12 -27.50
N LEU A 239 5.98 -20.88 -27.51
CA LEU A 239 7.00 -20.42 -28.46
C LEU A 239 8.27 -21.26 -28.33
N GLU A 240 8.91 -21.58 -29.46
CA GLU A 240 10.12 -22.42 -29.48
C GLU A 240 11.22 -21.89 -28.54
N PHE A 241 11.33 -20.57 -28.44
CA PHE A 241 12.25 -19.88 -27.53
C PHE A 241 12.05 -20.28 -26.06
N PHE A 242 10.79 -20.46 -25.61
CA PHE A 242 10.42 -20.78 -24.22
C PHE A 242 10.04 -22.26 -24.01
N LYS A 243 10.22 -23.12 -25.02
CA LYS A 243 9.88 -24.56 -24.89
C LYS A 243 10.72 -25.27 -23.83
N LYS A 244 12.01 -24.93 -23.75
CA LYS A 244 12.95 -25.53 -22.80
C LYS A 244 12.76 -24.96 -21.39
N ASP A 245 12.72 -23.64 -21.30
CA ASP A 245 12.59 -22.87 -20.06
C ASP A 245 11.47 -21.86 -20.28
N LYS A 246 10.42 -21.94 -19.45
CA LYS A 246 9.18 -21.15 -19.60
C LYS A 246 9.46 -19.65 -19.42
N LEU A 247 8.65 -18.77 -20.01
CA LEU A 247 8.81 -17.31 -19.94
C LEU A 247 8.95 -16.81 -18.50
N TYR A 248 8.08 -17.26 -17.58
CA TYR A 248 8.20 -16.87 -16.16
C TYR A 248 9.57 -17.23 -15.59
N THR A 249 10.14 -18.37 -16.01
CA THR A 249 11.45 -18.81 -15.57
C THR A 249 12.56 -17.89 -16.08
N TRP A 250 12.42 -17.37 -17.30
CA TRP A 250 13.32 -16.34 -17.82
C TRP A 250 13.18 -15.02 -17.06
N MET A 251 11.97 -14.58 -16.74
CA MET A 251 11.74 -13.32 -16.05
C MET A 251 12.31 -13.29 -14.63
N ILE A 252 12.25 -14.41 -13.90
CA ILE A 252 12.78 -14.44 -12.53
C ILE A 252 14.22 -14.93 -12.41
N ASN A 253 14.68 -15.80 -13.32
CA ASN A 253 16.01 -16.43 -13.26
C ASN A 253 16.94 -15.96 -14.37
N ALA A 254 16.60 -14.82 -14.99
CA ALA A 254 17.26 -14.36 -16.19
C ALA A 254 18.79 -14.45 -16.10
N PRO A 255 19.43 -14.97 -17.14
CA PRO A 255 20.85 -15.25 -17.11
C PRO A 255 21.62 -13.93 -17.03
N TYR A 256 22.30 -13.71 -15.91
CA TYR A 256 23.10 -12.51 -15.66
C TYR A 256 24.23 -12.29 -16.70
N THR A 257 24.54 -13.29 -17.54
CA THR A 257 25.50 -13.19 -18.67
C THR A 257 25.19 -14.18 -19.80
N SER A 258 25.71 -13.90 -21.01
CA SER A 258 25.72 -14.82 -22.17
C SER A 258 26.43 -16.16 -21.90
N HIS A 259 27.33 -16.22 -20.93
CA HIS A 259 27.98 -17.44 -20.48
C HIS A 259 27.08 -18.28 -19.55
N ALA A 260 26.27 -17.64 -18.69
CA ALA A 260 25.30 -18.33 -17.83
C ALA A 260 24.16 -19.01 -18.64
N LEU A 261 23.85 -18.49 -19.82
CA LEU A 261 22.97 -19.13 -20.81
C LEU A 261 23.48 -20.50 -21.31
N SER A 262 24.81 -20.69 -21.31
CA SER A 262 25.46 -21.88 -21.87
C SER A 262 25.71 -22.98 -20.82
N SER A 263 25.74 -22.63 -19.52
CA SER A 263 25.93 -23.61 -18.46
C SER A 263 24.62 -24.35 -18.19
N MET A 264 24.50 -25.57 -18.70
CA MET A 264 23.43 -26.53 -18.36
C MET A 264 23.30 -26.84 -16.85
N ASN A 265 24.24 -26.36 -16.02
CA ASN A 265 24.15 -26.46 -14.58
C ASN A 265 23.18 -25.42 -14.06
N LYS A 266 21.90 -25.83 -13.98
CA LYS A 266 20.85 -25.16 -13.22
C LYS A 266 21.41 -24.80 -11.84
N SER A 267 21.57 -23.52 -11.55
CA SER A 267 22.04 -23.09 -10.24
C SER A 267 21.01 -23.49 -9.17
N LYS A 268 21.43 -23.64 -7.92
CA LYS A 268 20.52 -23.83 -6.77
C LYS A 268 19.51 -22.68 -6.57
N TYR A 269 19.61 -21.61 -7.36
CA TYR A 269 18.74 -20.43 -7.34
C TYR A 269 17.73 -20.42 -8.50
N TYR A 270 17.65 -21.50 -9.28
CA TYR A 270 16.68 -21.63 -10.36
C TYR A 270 15.32 -22.02 -9.80
N ILE A 271 14.49 -21.03 -9.47
CA ILE A 271 13.13 -21.28 -8.99
C ILE A 271 12.27 -21.61 -10.22
N ALA A 272 11.74 -22.83 -10.29
CA ALA A 272 10.89 -23.27 -11.41
C ALA A 272 9.44 -23.51 -11.00
N ASP A 273 9.21 -23.72 -9.71
CA ASP A 273 7.90 -23.99 -9.15
C ASP A 273 7.23 -22.65 -8.80
N TYR A 274 6.01 -22.46 -9.31
CA TYR A 274 5.16 -21.32 -9.02
C TYR A 274 4.02 -21.76 -8.09
N PHE A 275 3.45 -20.81 -7.36
CA PHE A 275 2.25 -21.07 -6.58
C PHE A 275 1.01 -20.83 -7.44
N ASP A 276 0.17 -21.86 -7.55
CA ASP A 276 -1.12 -21.83 -8.26
C ASP A 276 -2.24 -21.65 -7.22
N LEU A 277 -3.09 -20.65 -7.42
CA LEU A 277 -4.26 -20.42 -6.59
C LEU A 277 -5.37 -19.73 -7.37
N GLU A 278 -6.49 -20.43 -7.51
CA GLU A 278 -7.72 -20.00 -8.18
C GLU A 278 -7.50 -19.36 -9.55
N TYR A 279 -7.41 -18.03 -9.56
CA TYR A 279 -7.37 -17.19 -10.76
C TYR A 279 -5.96 -16.78 -11.15
N ILE A 280 -4.96 -17.18 -10.37
CA ILE A 280 -3.58 -16.76 -10.59
C ILE A 280 -2.61 -17.92 -10.41
N ASN A 281 -1.52 -17.79 -11.14
CA ASN A 281 -0.23 -18.38 -10.86
C ASN A 281 0.71 -17.23 -10.58
N TYR A 282 1.60 -17.41 -9.61
CA TYR A 282 2.68 -16.45 -9.47
C TYR A 282 3.95 -17.06 -8.93
N ILE A 283 5.03 -16.32 -9.19
CA ILE A 283 6.33 -16.57 -8.61
C ILE A 283 6.91 -15.27 -8.08
N ASN A 284 7.56 -15.36 -6.93
CA ASN A 284 8.24 -14.27 -6.26
C ASN A 284 9.76 -14.46 -6.40
N LYS A 285 10.48 -13.34 -6.50
CA LYS A 285 11.90 -13.26 -6.17
C LYS A 285 12.19 -11.90 -5.54
N GLY A 286 12.46 -11.88 -4.25
CA GLY A 286 12.62 -10.66 -3.47
C GLY A 286 11.38 -9.77 -3.57
N ALA A 287 11.60 -8.54 -4.02
CA ALA A 287 10.54 -7.55 -4.24
C ALA A 287 9.78 -7.68 -5.57
N ASN A 288 10.09 -8.67 -6.40
CA ASN A 288 9.51 -8.81 -7.74
C ASN A 288 8.58 -10.03 -7.83
N TYR A 289 7.37 -9.82 -8.34
CA TYR A 289 6.36 -10.85 -8.54
C TYR A 289 5.94 -10.91 -10.00
N ILE A 290 5.95 -12.11 -10.58
CA ILE A 290 5.35 -12.38 -11.90
C ILE A 290 4.03 -13.08 -11.64
N ILE A 291 2.92 -12.49 -12.08
CA ILE A 291 1.55 -12.97 -11.89
C ILE A 291 0.90 -13.18 -13.26
N TRP A 292 0.27 -14.32 -13.46
CA TRP A 292 -0.49 -14.63 -14.66
C TRP A 292 -1.65 -15.55 -14.34
N ASN A 293 -2.57 -15.74 -15.27
CA ASN A 293 -3.57 -16.81 -15.18
C ASN A 293 -3.39 -17.81 -16.32
N ASN A 294 -3.95 -19.01 -16.16
CA ASN A 294 -3.99 -20.02 -17.24
C ASN A 294 -5.27 -19.92 -18.08
N ASN A 295 -5.99 -18.80 -17.99
CA ASN A 295 -7.27 -18.63 -18.66
C ASN A 295 -7.06 -18.55 -20.18
N ASP A 296 -7.83 -19.32 -20.94
CA ASP A 296 -7.79 -19.37 -22.40
C ASP A 296 -8.61 -18.24 -23.06
N SER A 297 -9.19 -17.33 -22.26
CA SER A 297 -9.86 -16.14 -22.78
C SER A 297 -8.88 -15.25 -23.55
N ASN A 298 -9.25 -14.90 -24.78
CA ASN A 298 -8.50 -13.92 -25.58
C ASN A 298 -8.72 -12.47 -25.12
N ASN A 299 -9.57 -12.23 -24.11
CA ASN A 299 -9.88 -10.91 -23.63
C ASN A 299 -8.84 -10.43 -22.60
N PHE A 300 -7.96 -9.51 -23.04
CA PHE A 300 -6.95 -8.89 -22.20
C PHE A 300 -7.55 -8.23 -20.96
N GLU A 301 -8.57 -7.37 -21.13
CA GLU A 301 -9.17 -6.61 -20.03
C GLU A 301 -9.73 -7.56 -18.97
N PHE A 302 -10.45 -8.60 -19.38
CA PHE A 302 -11.01 -9.59 -18.46
C PHE A 302 -9.91 -10.33 -17.70
N ASN A 303 -8.90 -10.85 -18.40
CA ASN A 303 -7.81 -11.60 -17.75
C ASN A 303 -7.04 -10.70 -16.79
N PHE A 304 -6.70 -9.48 -17.22
CA PHE A 304 -6.02 -8.48 -16.42
C PHE A 304 -6.82 -8.13 -15.16
N LEU A 305 -8.10 -7.76 -15.29
CA LEU A 305 -8.93 -7.37 -14.15
C LEU A 305 -9.08 -8.53 -13.17
N GLN A 306 -9.33 -9.74 -13.65
CA GLN A 306 -9.46 -10.93 -12.79
C GLN A 306 -8.16 -11.18 -12.00
N GLN A 307 -7.01 -11.28 -12.67
CA GLN A 307 -5.75 -11.62 -12.01
C GLN A 307 -5.25 -10.49 -11.10
N ALA A 308 -5.33 -9.23 -11.56
CA ALA A 308 -4.80 -8.08 -10.82
C ALA A 308 -5.69 -7.72 -9.62
N SER A 309 -7.01 -7.74 -9.77
CA SER A 309 -7.91 -7.45 -8.64
C SER A 309 -7.79 -8.52 -7.54
N PHE A 310 -7.74 -9.80 -7.92
CA PHE A 310 -7.57 -10.91 -6.99
C PHE A 310 -6.24 -10.81 -6.24
N PHE A 311 -5.12 -10.68 -6.96
CA PHE A 311 -3.81 -10.61 -6.32
C PHE A 311 -3.66 -9.36 -5.43
N LEU A 312 -4.07 -8.18 -5.91
CA LEU A 312 -3.91 -6.93 -5.17
C LEU A 312 -4.83 -6.85 -3.94
N ALA A 313 -6.01 -7.49 -3.96
CA ALA A 313 -6.89 -7.56 -2.79
C ALA A 313 -6.20 -8.25 -1.59
N SER A 314 -5.36 -9.27 -1.84
CA SER A 314 -4.55 -9.92 -0.81
C SER A 314 -3.21 -9.21 -0.56
N ALA A 315 -2.51 -8.82 -1.63
CA ALA A 315 -1.12 -8.40 -1.56
C ALA A 315 -0.95 -6.98 -1.00
N THR A 316 -1.89 -6.06 -1.23
CA THR A 316 -1.79 -4.69 -0.69
C THR A 316 -1.71 -4.67 0.84
N PRO A 317 -2.62 -5.33 1.60
CA PRO A 317 -2.48 -5.50 3.05
C PRO A 317 -1.15 -6.11 3.48
N PHE A 318 -0.68 -7.15 2.77
CA PHE A 318 0.58 -7.82 3.07
C PHE A 318 1.77 -6.87 2.94
N PHE A 319 1.91 -6.17 1.81
CA PHE A 319 3.01 -5.22 1.60
C PHE A 319 2.99 -4.04 2.57
N GLN A 320 1.80 -3.58 2.97
CA GLN A 320 1.66 -2.56 4.01
C GLN A 320 2.12 -3.05 5.38
N LEU A 321 1.96 -4.33 5.69
CA LEU A 321 2.46 -4.95 6.92
C LEU A 321 3.97 -5.12 6.89
N VAL A 322 4.55 -5.60 5.78
CA VAL A 322 6.01 -5.70 5.62
C VAL A 322 6.68 -4.34 5.85
N CYS A 323 6.19 -3.29 5.21
CA CYS A 323 6.73 -1.94 5.38
C CYS A 323 6.60 -1.43 6.83
N LEU A 324 5.52 -1.80 7.53
CA LEU A 324 5.35 -1.46 8.95
C LEU A 324 6.38 -2.18 9.81
N GLU A 325 6.63 -3.47 9.58
CA GLU A 325 7.56 -4.25 10.39
C GLU A 325 8.97 -3.73 10.31
N GLU A 326 9.42 -3.33 9.12
CA GLU A 326 10.72 -2.68 8.96
C GLU A 326 10.74 -1.29 9.60
N THR A 327 9.64 -0.52 9.52
CA THR A 327 9.53 0.76 10.23
C THR A 327 9.56 0.59 11.75
N ILE A 328 9.02 -0.52 12.27
CA ILE A 328 9.12 -0.87 13.70
C ILE A 328 10.57 -1.19 14.03
N MET A 329 11.28 -1.96 13.21
CA MET A 329 12.71 -2.25 13.42
C MET A 329 13.54 -0.97 13.45
N ASP A 330 13.43 -0.14 12.43
CA ASP A 330 14.09 1.17 12.38
C ASP A 330 13.70 2.05 13.58
N GLY A 331 12.44 1.97 14.00
CA GLY A 331 11.91 2.67 15.17
C GLY A 331 12.53 2.19 16.48
N LEU A 332 12.59 0.88 16.70
CA LEU A 332 13.18 0.27 17.89
C LEU A 332 14.66 0.63 17.99
N GLU A 333 15.43 0.48 16.90
CA GLU A 333 16.83 0.91 16.84
C GLU A 333 16.98 2.40 17.18
N LYS A 334 16.10 3.25 16.64
CA LYS A 334 16.12 4.70 16.88
C LYS A 334 15.65 5.10 18.29
N PHE A 335 14.69 4.38 18.88
CA PHE A 335 13.99 4.78 20.12
C PHE A 335 14.43 4.01 21.37
N HIS A 336 15.19 2.91 21.24
CA HIS A 336 15.81 2.20 22.36
C HIS A 336 16.69 3.11 23.26
N LEU A 337 17.04 4.31 22.80
CA LEU A 337 18.03 5.18 23.43
C LEU A 337 17.47 6.49 24.06
N SER A 338 16.15 6.77 24.09
CA SER A 338 15.73 8.13 24.50
C SER A 338 14.45 8.38 25.31
N ASN A 339 13.34 7.61 25.24
CA ASN A 339 12.11 7.90 26.04
C ASN A 339 11.02 6.80 26.02
N GLU A 340 10.74 6.14 27.15
CA GLU A 340 9.70 5.09 27.30
C GLU A 340 8.28 5.54 26.87
N LYS A 341 7.91 6.80 27.13
CA LYS A 341 6.57 7.31 26.78
C LYS A 341 6.36 7.41 25.27
N HIS A 342 7.41 7.79 24.53
CA HIS A 342 7.35 7.86 23.07
C HIS A 342 7.30 6.47 22.44
N LEU A 343 8.04 5.52 23.01
CA LEU A 343 8.00 4.11 22.60
C LEU A 343 6.58 3.53 22.77
N ILE A 344 5.94 3.74 23.93
CA ILE A 344 4.56 3.29 24.16
C ILE A 344 3.58 3.89 23.13
N ASN A 345 3.68 5.19 22.84
CA ASN A 345 2.80 5.83 21.85
C ASN A 345 3.04 5.31 20.42
N PHE A 346 4.30 5.08 20.05
CA PHE A 346 4.67 4.50 18.77
C PHE A 346 4.13 3.06 18.62
N ASN A 347 4.24 2.25 19.68
CA ASN A 347 3.75 0.88 19.69
C ASN A 347 2.22 0.81 19.68
N GLU A 348 1.54 1.69 20.41
CA GLU A 348 0.08 1.82 20.33
C GLU A 348 -0.36 2.18 18.90
N TRP A 349 0.35 3.09 18.23
CA TRP A 349 0.10 3.41 16.83
C TRP A 349 0.34 2.21 15.90
N ALA A 350 1.47 1.51 16.04
CA ALA A 350 1.80 0.33 15.25
C ALA A 350 0.77 -0.80 15.44
N HIS A 351 0.33 -1.03 16.68
CA HIS A 351 -0.73 -2.00 17.00
C HIS A 351 -2.05 -1.62 16.35
N ASN A 352 -2.46 -0.35 16.47
CA ASN A 352 -3.68 0.14 15.83
C ASN A 352 -3.59 0.04 14.29
N TYR A 353 -2.41 0.27 13.72
CA TYR A 353 -2.17 0.07 12.30
C TYR A 353 -2.34 -1.41 11.90
N LYS A 354 -1.75 -2.37 12.64
CA LYS A 354 -1.97 -3.82 12.39
C LYS A 354 -3.44 -4.22 12.54
N LYS A 355 -4.11 -3.73 13.58
CA LYS A 355 -5.55 -3.96 13.80
C LYS A 355 -6.41 -3.48 12.64
N SER A 356 -5.96 -2.49 11.88
CA SER A 356 -6.69 -2.02 10.71
C SER A 356 -6.83 -3.09 9.60
N TYR A 357 -6.03 -4.16 9.64
CA TYR A 357 -6.11 -5.30 8.71
C TYR A 357 -6.90 -6.49 9.28
N ILE A 358 -7.53 -6.37 10.45
CA ILE A 358 -8.38 -7.44 11.00
C ILE A 358 -9.47 -7.87 10.01
N PHE A 359 -9.90 -6.97 9.14
CA PHE A 359 -10.88 -7.28 8.10
C PHE A 359 -10.42 -8.44 7.18
N MET A 360 -9.11 -8.61 6.94
CA MET A 360 -8.56 -9.71 6.14
C MET A 360 -8.92 -11.08 6.72
N TYR A 361 -8.93 -11.21 8.04
CA TYR A 361 -9.30 -12.45 8.75
C TYR A 361 -10.81 -12.69 8.80
N ARG A 362 -11.62 -11.70 8.40
CA ARG A 362 -13.09 -11.75 8.37
C ARG A 362 -13.63 -11.82 6.94
N LEU A 363 -12.76 -11.95 5.94
CA LEU A 363 -13.17 -12.08 4.56
C LEU A 363 -13.92 -13.39 4.36
N ASN A 364 -15.11 -13.32 3.77
CA ASN A 364 -15.87 -14.49 3.37
C ASN A 364 -15.21 -15.25 2.22
N TYR A 365 -14.37 -14.57 1.44
CA TYR A 365 -13.67 -15.16 0.32
C TYR A 365 -12.33 -15.77 0.77
N ARG A 366 -12.40 -17.02 1.23
CA ARG A 366 -11.29 -17.80 1.77
C ARG A 366 -9.99 -17.78 0.93
N PRO A 367 -10.03 -17.87 -0.41
CA PRO A 367 -8.81 -17.86 -1.24
C PRO A 367 -7.99 -16.57 -1.15
N ILE A 368 -8.64 -15.40 -0.99
CA ILE A 368 -7.92 -14.13 -0.77
C ILE A 368 -7.12 -14.19 0.54
N PHE A 369 -7.70 -14.80 1.57
CA PHE A 369 -7.03 -15.01 2.85
C PHE A 369 -5.90 -16.05 2.75
N GLU A 370 -6.11 -17.14 2.01
CA GLU A 370 -5.07 -18.14 1.75
C GLU A 370 -3.87 -17.54 1.02
N LEU A 371 -4.10 -16.72 -0.01
CA LEU A 371 -3.05 -15.98 -0.70
C LEU A 371 -2.29 -15.05 0.24
N PHE A 372 -3.00 -14.31 1.09
CA PHE A 372 -2.38 -13.41 2.06
C PHE A 372 -1.47 -14.16 3.03
N ASN A 373 -1.91 -15.30 3.59
CA ASN A 373 -1.07 -16.09 4.50
C ASN A 373 0.10 -16.73 3.76
N HIS A 374 -0.11 -17.23 2.54
CA HIS A 374 0.97 -17.79 1.75
C HIS A 374 2.07 -16.75 1.50
N LEU A 375 1.71 -15.53 1.07
CA LEU A 375 2.67 -14.43 0.89
C LEU A 375 3.42 -14.10 2.18
N LYS A 376 2.72 -14.11 3.33
CA LYS A 376 3.32 -13.86 4.63
C LYS A 376 4.34 -14.93 5.03
N GLU A 377 4.05 -16.20 4.77
CA GLU A 377 4.87 -17.34 5.20
C GLU A 377 6.02 -17.68 4.25
N HIS A 378 5.87 -17.37 2.95
CA HIS A 378 6.76 -17.89 1.90
C HIS A 378 7.44 -16.80 1.05
N SER A 379 7.26 -15.51 1.39
CA SER A 379 8.02 -14.45 0.71
C SER A 379 9.43 -14.30 1.28
N ASP A 380 10.35 -13.75 0.47
CA ASP A 380 11.71 -13.42 0.91
C ASP A 380 11.77 -12.33 2.01
N PHE A 381 10.62 -11.73 2.36
CA PHE A 381 10.47 -10.75 3.43
C PHE A 381 10.07 -11.40 4.76
N THR A 382 10.44 -12.66 4.98
CA THR A 382 10.04 -13.41 6.17
C THR A 382 10.40 -12.70 7.48
N HIS A 383 9.54 -12.92 8.46
CA HIS A 383 9.55 -12.26 9.74
C HIS A 383 10.79 -12.63 10.57
N ASP A 384 11.51 -11.64 11.11
CA ASP A 384 12.65 -11.86 12.00
C ASP A 384 12.14 -12.33 13.39
N GLU A 385 12.64 -13.46 13.88
CA GLU A 385 12.29 -14.05 15.18
C GLU A 385 12.59 -13.08 16.34
N TYR A 386 13.59 -12.21 16.19
CA TYR A 386 13.90 -11.15 17.14
C TYR A 386 12.75 -10.14 17.27
N VAL A 387 12.08 -9.83 16.16
CA VAL A 387 10.92 -8.92 16.13
C VAL A 387 9.75 -9.51 16.90
N GLU A 388 9.50 -10.81 16.82
CA GLU A 388 8.41 -11.45 17.57
C GLU A 388 8.63 -11.33 19.07
N LYS A 389 9.86 -11.57 19.52
CA LYS A 389 10.21 -11.49 20.93
C LYS A 389 10.00 -10.08 21.47
N VAL A 390 10.48 -9.05 20.76
CA VAL A 390 10.29 -7.66 21.16
C VAL A 390 8.80 -7.29 21.16
N LYS A 391 8.06 -7.65 20.10
CA LYS A 391 6.61 -7.38 20.01
C LYS A 391 5.83 -8.04 21.15
N GLN A 392 6.19 -9.25 21.56
CA GLN A 392 5.50 -9.99 22.61
C GLN A 392 5.71 -9.35 23.98
N GLU A 393 6.96 -9.03 24.33
CA GLU A 393 7.31 -8.32 25.56
C GLU A 393 6.60 -6.95 25.64
N GLU A 394 6.50 -6.24 24.52
CA GLU A 394 5.81 -4.94 24.45
C GLU A 394 4.28 -5.05 24.48
N TYR A 395 3.70 -6.10 23.90
CA TYR A 395 2.26 -6.36 23.98
C TYR A 395 1.83 -6.59 25.43
N ASP A 396 2.63 -7.32 26.20
CA ASP A 396 2.40 -7.55 27.61
C ASP A 396 2.44 -6.22 28.39
N LEU A 397 3.39 -5.33 28.10
CA LEU A 397 3.44 -3.97 28.68
C LEU A 397 2.21 -3.11 28.34
N ILE A 398 1.75 -3.14 27.09
CA ILE A 398 0.53 -2.42 26.69
C ILE A 398 -0.69 -2.98 27.42
N LYS A 399 -0.81 -4.30 27.50
CA LYS A 399 -1.89 -4.98 28.21
C LYS A 399 -1.92 -4.60 29.69
N GLU A 400 -0.76 -4.59 30.35
CA GLU A 400 -0.61 -4.13 31.73
C GLU A 400 -1.05 -2.67 31.89
N LYS A 401 -0.66 -1.77 30.98
CA LYS A 401 -1.11 -0.37 30.99
C LYS A 401 -2.63 -0.22 30.86
N TYR A 402 -3.27 -1.00 29.97
CA TYR A 402 -4.72 -0.98 29.83
C TYR A 402 -5.42 -1.51 31.08
N GLN A 403 -4.94 -2.61 31.65
CA GLN A 403 -5.47 -3.16 32.90
C GLN A 403 -5.31 -2.17 34.06
N PHE A 404 -4.18 -1.47 34.14
CA PHE A 404 -3.95 -0.42 35.14
C PHE A 404 -4.92 0.75 34.97
N ASN A 405 -5.13 1.22 33.74
CA ASN A 405 -6.08 2.30 33.46
C ASN A 405 -7.52 1.91 33.76
N GLU A 406 -7.92 0.67 33.45
CA GLU A 406 -9.23 0.13 33.78
C GLU A 406 -9.43 0.08 35.30
N LEU A 407 -8.46 -0.45 36.04
CA LEU A 407 -8.46 -0.46 37.50
C LEU A 407 -8.58 0.95 38.09
N ARG A 408 -7.84 1.92 37.54
CA ARG A 408 -7.90 3.33 37.95
C ARG A 408 -9.29 3.93 37.68
N ASN A 409 -9.86 3.67 36.51
CA ASN A 409 -11.18 4.19 36.14
C ASN A 409 -12.29 3.57 37.02
N THR A 410 -12.18 2.28 37.37
CA THR A 410 -13.09 1.62 38.31
C THR A 410 -13.02 2.26 39.69
N LYS A 411 -11.80 2.51 40.21
CA LYS A 411 -11.62 3.24 41.49
C LYS A 411 -12.20 4.67 41.44
N LEU A 412 -12.08 5.34 40.31
CA LEU A 412 -12.63 6.69 40.09
C LEU A 412 -14.17 6.66 40.05
N MET A 413 -14.75 5.64 39.42
CA MET A 413 -16.20 5.43 39.38
C MET A 413 -16.75 5.08 40.77
N GLU A 414 -16.07 4.24 41.54
CA GLU A 414 -16.41 3.97 42.95
C GLU A 414 -16.45 5.26 43.77
N ALA A 415 -15.46 6.15 43.59
CA ALA A 415 -15.40 7.42 44.30
C ALA A 415 -16.56 8.36 43.91
N ILE A 416 -16.90 8.45 42.63
CA ILE A 416 -18.03 9.26 42.14
C ILE A 416 -19.36 8.73 42.69
N LEU A 417 -19.58 7.42 42.66
CA LEU A 417 -20.78 6.78 43.20
C LEU A 417 -20.91 7.01 44.71
N PHE A 418 -19.80 6.96 45.45
CA PHE A 418 -19.76 7.25 46.87
C PHE A 418 -20.15 8.71 47.17
N ILE A 419 -19.65 9.68 46.38
CA ILE A 419 -20.03 11.10 46.50
C ILE A 419 -21.52 11.28 46.23
N ILE A 420 -22.05 10.68 45.15
CA ILE A 420 -23.48 10.77 44.81
C ILE A 420 -24.34 10.18 45.94
N ALA A 421 -24.00 9.00 46.46
CA ALA A 421 -24.73 8.39 47.57
C ALA A 421 -24.69 9.26 48.84
N SER A 422 -23.53 9.84 49.16
CA SER A 422 -23.34 10.72 50.31
C SER A 422 -24.18 12.00 50.19
N VAL A 423 -24.20 12.62 49.00
CA VAL A 423 -25.03 13.80 48.72
C VAL A 423 -26.51 13.47 48.81
N SER A 424 -26.95 12.31 48.30
CA SER A 424 -28.35 11.86 48.42
C SER A 424 -28.78 11.65 49.86
N VAL A 425 -27.92 11.08 50.72
CA VAL A 425 -28.20 10.94 52.16
C VAL A 425 -28.36 12.30 52.82
N LEU A 426 -27.49 13.26 52.51
CA LEU A 426 -27.59 14.62 53.04
C LEU A 426 -28.85 15.35 52.54
N GLN A 427 -29.26 15.13 51.29
CA GLN A 427 -30.51 15.68 50.75
C GLN A 427 -31.73 15.12 51.51
N VAL A 428 -31.77 13.82 51.76
CA VAL A 428 -32.83 13.19 52.56
C VAL A 428 -32.87 13.79 53.97
N ILE A 429 -31.73 13.88 54.64
CA ILE A 429 -31.65 14.47 55.99
C ILE A 429 -32.14 15.93 55.97
N ASN A 430 -31.73 16.73 54.98
CA ASN A 430 -32.18 18.11 54.84
C ASN A 430 -33.70 18.22 54.65
N ILE A 431 -34.29 17.35 53.81
CA ILE A 431 -35.74 17.35 53.56
C ILE A 431 -36.54 17.01 54.83
N PHE A 432 -36.08 16.01 55.60
CA PHE A 432 -36.82 15.54 56.77
C PHE A 432 -36.60 16.36 58.03
N THR A 433 -35.46 17.03 58.16
CA THR A 433 -35.12 17.78 59.38
C THR A 433 -35.24 19.29 59.21
N ASN A 434 -35.03 19.81 57.99
CA ASN A 434 -35.00 21.23 57.65
C ASN A 434 -34.20 22.09 58.66
N ASN A 435 -33.13 21.50 59.23
CA ASN A 435 -32.32 22.10 60.28
C ASN A 435 -30.84 22.07 59.87
N ILE A 436 -30.26 23.27 59.74
CA ILE A 436 -28.87 23.49 59.32
C ILE A 436 -27.86 22.86 60.28
N GLU A 437 -28.09 22.87 61.59
CA GLU A 437 -27.16 22.28 62.57
C GLU A 437 -27.12 20.76 62.43
N ILE A 438 -28.28 20.11 62.24
CA ILE A 438 -28.38 18.67 62.03
C ILE A 438 -27.72 18.27 60.69
N LEU A 439 -27.89 19.09 59.66
CA LEU A 439 -27.22 18.88 58.37
C LEU A 439 -25.70 18.96 58.48
N LEU A 440 -25.17 19.94 59.24
CA LEU A 440 -23.74 20.11 59.48
C LEU A 440 -23.15 18.96 60.30
N ILE A 441 -23.86 18.49 61.34
CA ILE A 441 -23.46 17.32 62.13
C ILE A 441 -23.42 16.07 61.25
N SER A 442 -24.45 15.87 60.41
CA SER A 442 -24.53 14.72 59.50
C SER A 442 -23.41 14.73 58.47
N LEU A 443 -23.07 15.90 57.93
CA LEU A 443 -21.94 16.09 57.02
C LEU A 443 -20.61 15.74 57.71
N ALA A 444 -20.39 16.24 58.93
CA ALA A 444 -19.19 15.94 59.72
C ALA A 444 -19.06 14.44 60.02
N SER A 445 -20.16 13.77 60.40
CA SER A 445 -20.17 12.32 60.60
C SER A 445 -19.85 11.55 59.32
N LEU A 446 -20.38 11.98 58.17
CA LEU A 446 -20.10 11.38 56.87
C LEU A 446 -18.61 11.50 56.49
N ILE A 447 -18.00 12.66 56.74
CA ILE A 447 -16.56 12.89 56.51
C ILE A 447 -15.72 11.96 57.39
N VAL A 448 -16.05 11.85 58.69
CA VAL A 448 -15.33 10.97 59.64
C VAL A 448 -15.43 9.50 59.21
N ILE A 449 -16.63 9.04 58.85
CA ILE A 449 -16.85 7.67 58.36
C ILE A 449 -16.06 7.42 57.07
N SER A 450 -16.04 8.39 56.16
CA SER A 450 -15.29 8.30 54.90
C SER A 450 -13.78 8.15 55.15
N ILE A 451 -13.22 8.98 56.04
CA ILE A 451 -11.80 8.91 56.42
C ILE A 451 -11.48 7.56 57.06
N PHE A 452 -12.35 7.06 57.94
CA PHE A 452 -12.16 5.75 58.58
C PHE A 452 -12.14 4.60 57.56
N ILE A 453 -13.08 4.60 56.60
CA ILE A 453 -13.13 3.59 55.53
C ILE A 453 -11.88 3.65 54.65
N ILE A 454 -11.38 4.85 54.33
CA ILE A 454 -10.16 5.03 53.53
C ILE A 454 -8.93 4.48 54.28
N ILE A 455 -8.79 4.81 55.57
CA ILE A 455 -7.70 4.30 56.41
C ILE A 455 -7.77 2.78 56.53
N SER A 456 -8.95 2.21 56.77
CA SER A 456 -9.10 0.75 56.91
C SER A 456 -8.83 0.00 55.61
N ARG A 457 -9.10 0.60 54.45
CA ARG A 457 -8.79 0.03 53.13
C ARG A 457 -7.30 0.09 52.78
N ASN A 458 -6.57 1.11 53.25
CA ASN A 458 -5.12 1.25 52.98
C ASN A 458 -4.22 0.43 53.91
N LEU A 459 -4.76 -0.14 55.00
CA LEU A 459 -4.06 -1.00 55.96
C LEU A 459 -4.16 -2.50 55.64
N LYS A 460 -4.91 -2.87 54.59
CA LYS A 460 -4.93 -4.20 53.97
C LYS A 460 -4.12 -4.16 52.69
#